data_AF-A0A223KP06-F1
#
_entry.id   AF-A0A223KP06-F1
#
_cell.length_a   1.000
_cell.length_b   1.000
_cell.length_c   1.000
_cell.angle_alpha   90.00
_cell.angle_beta   90.00
_cell.angle_gamma   90.00
#
_symmetry.space_group_name_H-M   'P 1'
#
loop_
_entity.id
_entity.type
_entity.pdbx_description
1 polymer ?
#
loop_
_entity_poly.entity_id
_entity_poly.type
_entity_poly.pdbx_seq_one_letter_code
_entity_poly.pdbx_strand_id
1 'polypeptide(L)' 'MTKTVTFSVSTMNLKETIALKELGIDEKRSEIEIKQAVDAYFKEWVWNKVSFSYVIEEE' A
#
# COMPACT_ATOMS: atom_id res chain seq x y z
N MET A 1 14.79 -17.12 -2.13
CA MET A 1 14.99 -15.77 -1.58
C MET A 1 13.61 -15.17 -1.42
N THR A 2 13.27 -14.66 -0.24
CA THR A 2 11.94 -14.07 0.02
C THR A 2 11.92 -12.66 -0.54
N LYS A 3 11.07 -12.37 -1.52
CA LYS A 3 10.86 -11.00 -1.99
C LYS A 3 9.97 -10.24 -1.00
N THR A 4 10.35 -9.01 -0.69
CA THR A 4 9.61 -8.09 0.19
C THR A 4 9.32 -6.79 -0.53
N VAL A 5 8.21 -6.15 -0.18
CA VAL A 5 7.85 -4.83 -0.67
C VAL A 5 7.88 -3.86 0.50
N THR A 6 8.45 -2.68 0.30
CA THR A 6 8.43 -1.61 1.29
C THR A 6 7.55 -0.49 0.78
N PHE A 7 6.49 -0.20 1.54
CA PHE A 7 5.59 0.91 1.32
C PHE A 7 6.08 2.10 2.15
N SER A 8 6.10 3.29 1.55
CA SER A 8 6.54 4.51 2.22
C SER A 8 5.69 5.69 1.78
N VAL A 9 5.11 6.39 2.74
CA VAL A 9 4.34 7.62 2.54
C VAL A 9 5.05 8.74 3.25
N SER A 10 5.79 9.54 2.47
CA SER A 10 6.65 10.60 2.99
C SER A 10 5.87 11.70 3.71
N THR A 11 4.64 11.99 3.27
CA THR A 11 3.79 13.03 3.88
C THR A 11 3.34 12.69 5.30
N MET A 12 3.37 11.40 5.67
CA MET A 12 2.96 10.92 6.99
C MET A 12 4.11 10.28 7.77
N ASN A 13 5.33 10.27 7.22
CA ASN A 13 6.47 9.51 7.76
C ASN A 13 6.12 8.04 8.09
N LEU A 14 5.22 7.44 7.29
CA LEU A 14 4.79 6.05 7.46
C LEU A 14 5.63 5.16 6.54
N LYS A 15 6.22 4.12 7.11
CA LYS A 15 6.99 3.11 6.39
C LYS A 15 6.62 1.73 6.90
N GLU A 16 6.27 0.83 6.00
CA GLU A 16 5.93 -0.55 6.35
C GLU A 16 6.54 -1.51 5.32
N THR A 17 7.16 -2.58 5.80
CA THR A 17 7.78 -3.61 4.96
C THR A 17 7.01 -4.90 5.15
N ILE A 18 6.53 -5.46 4.04
CA ILE A 18 5.67 -6.65 4.02
C ILE A 18 6.25 -7.67 3.05
N ALA A 19 6.20 -8.96 3.41
CA ALA A 19 6.60 -10.02 2.51
C ALA A 19 5.53 -10.24 1.42
N LEU A 20 5.95 -10.49 0.17
CA LEU A 20 5.01 -10.76 -0.93
C LEU A 20 4.07 -11.94 -0.65
N LYS A 21 4.55 -12.92 0.13
CA LYS A 21 3.75 -14.05 0.60
C LYS A 21 2.60 -13.64 1.55
N GLU A 22 2.81 -12.62 2.38
CA GLU A 22 1.78 -12.11 3.30
C GLU A 22 0.69 -11.33 2.55
N LEU A 23 1.05 -10.78 1.39
CA LEU A 23 0.10 -10.16 0.45
C LEU A 23 -0.68 -11.19 -0.38
N GLY A 24 -0.39 -12.49 -0.22
CA GLY A 24 -0.96 -13.55 -1.05
C GLY A 24 -0.47 -13.52 -2.51
N ILE A 25 0.61 -12.79 -2.81
CA ILE A 25 1.14 -12.64 -4.16
C ILE A 25 2.16 -13.75 -4.42
N ASP A 26 1.88 -14.59 -5.40
CA ASP A 26 2.82 -15.63 -5.81
C ASP A 26 4.02 -15.01 -6.54
N GLU A 27 5.22 -15.27 -6.02
CA GLU A 27 6.48 -14.70 -6.52
C GLU A 27 6.82 -15.18 -7.95
N LYS A 28 6.13 -16.20 -8.49
CA LYS A 28 6.28 -16.72 -9.85
C LYS A 28 5.39 -15.99 -10.88
N ARG A 29 4.50 -15.10 -10.43
CA ARG A 29 3.70 -14.23 -11.31
C ARG A 29 4.61 -13.28 -12.10
N SER A 30 4.09 -12.76 -13.21
CA SER A 30 4.81 -11.75 -13.98
C SER A 30 5.02 -10.48 -13.15
N GLU A 31 6.10 -9.74 -13.40
CA GLU A 31 6.38 -8.48 -12.68
C GLU A 31 5.23 -7.48 -12.78
N ILE A 32 4.53 -7.47 -13.91
CA ILE A 32 3.35 -6.60 -14.14
C ILE A 32 2.22 -6.98 -13.19
N GLU A 33 1.92 -8.27 -13.04
CA GLU A 33 0.88 -8.76 -12.13
C GLU A 33 1.24 -8.46 -10.67
N ILE A 34 2.52 -8.65 -10.31
CA ILE A 34 3.02 -8.33 -8.96
C ILE A 34 2.83 -6.84 -8.69
N LYS A 35 3.23 -5.96 -9.62
CA LYS A 35 3.05 -4.50 -9.48
C LYS A 35 1.57 -4.12 -9.33
N GLN A 36 0.67 -4.72 -10.11
CA GLN A 36 -0.77 -4.43 -10.00
C GLN A 36 -1.34 -4.84 -8.66
N ALA A 37 -1.00 -6.03 -8.16
CA ALA A 37 -1.47 -6.50 -6.86
C ALA A 37 -0.91 -5.64 -5.71
N VAL A 38 0.37 -5.26 -5.80
CA VAL A 38 1.03 -4.37 -4.85
C VAL A 38 0.41 -2.96 -4.86
N ASP A 39 0.06 -2.41 -6.03
CA ASP A 39 -0.57 -1.09 -6.15
C ASP A 39 -1.99 -1.07 -5.54
N ALA A 40 -2.78 -2.12 -5.79
CA ALA A 40 -4.11 -2.28 -5.20
C ALA A 40 -4.03 -2.34 -3.66
N TYR A 41 -3.11 -3.17 -3.13
CA TYR A 41 -2.88 -3.25 -1.69
C TYR A 41 -2.40 -1.93 -1.10
N PHE A 42 -1.46 -1.25 -1.77
CA PHE A 42 -0.92 0.03 -1.29
C PHE A 42 -2.01 1.08 -1.14
N LYS A 43 -2.90 1.21 -2.13
CA LYS A 43 -4.03 2.15 -2.07
C LYS A 43 -4.90 1.87 -0.86
N GLU A 44 -5.32 0.63 -0.66
CA GLU A 44 -6.15 0.23 0.49
C GLU A 44 -5.44 0.49 1.82
N TRP A 45 -4.15 0.14 1.91
CA TRP A 45 -3.32 0.38 3.07
C TRP A 45 -3.22 1.88 3.41
N VAL A 46 -2.98 2.75 2.42
CA VAL A 46 -2.94 4.20 2.62
C VAL A 46 -4.29 4.70 3.11
N TRP A 47 -5.39 4.32 2.46
CA TRP A 47 -6.74 4.74 2.87
C TRP A 47 -7.10 4.29 4.29
N ASN A 48 -6.59 3.15 4.75
CA ASN A 48 -6.79 2.69 6.12
C ASN A 48 -6.00 3.51 7.17
N LYS A 49 -4.84 4.06 6.77
CA LYS A 49 -3.98 4.88 7.64
C LYS A 49 -4.33 6.37 7.61
N VAL A 50 -5.01 6.85 6.57
CA VAL A 50 -5.37 8.26 6.41
C VAL A 50 -6.78 8.49 6.94
N SER A 51 -6.91 9.38 7.94
CA SER A 51 -8.21 9.91 8.36
C SER A 51 -8.40 11.31 7.79
N PHE A 52 -9.50 11.52 7.05
CA PHE A 52 -9.89 12.83 6.55
C PHE A 52 -10.98 13.41 7.44
N SER A 53 -10.82 14.67 7.85
CA SER A 53 -11.88 15.46 8.48
C SER A 53 -12.13 16.68 7.61
N TYR A 54 -13.39 17.01 7.37
CA TYR A 54 -13.77 18.21 6.62
C TYR A 54 -14.87 18.96 7.38
N VAL A 55 -14.87 20.27 7.24
CA VAL A 55 -15.93 21.15 7.73
C VAL A 55 -16.44 21.91 6.51
N ILE A 56 -17.76 21.92 6.33
CA ILE A 56 -18.42 22.75 5.32
C ILE A 56 -18.94 23.97 6.07
N GLU A 57 -18.45 25.15 5.72
CA GLU A 57 -18.91 26.43 6.28
C GLU A 57 -19.84 27.10 5.25
N GLU A 58 -21.05 27.47 5.68
CA GLU A 58 -21.96 28.34 4.92
C GLU A 58 -21.71 29.79 5.39
N GLU A 59 -21.53 30.71 4.43
CA GLU A 59 -21.39 32.17 4.66
C GLU A 59 -22.77 32.85 4.81
#